data_AF-X1CEM6-F1
#
_entry.id   AF-X1CEM6-F1
#
_cell.length_a   1.000
_cell.length_b   1.000
_cell.length_c   1.000
_cell.angle_alpha   90.00
_cell.angle_beta   90.00
_cell.angle_gamma   90.00
#
_symmetry.space_group_name_H-M   'P 1'
#
loop_
_entity.id
_entity.type
_entity.pdbx_description
1 polymer ?
#
loop_
_entity_poly.entity_id
_entity_poly.type
_entity_poly.pdbx_seq_one_letter_code
_entity_poly.pdbx_strand_id
1 'polypeptide(L)'
;MENELYKTLGDAKCQELSKKSNTLWKMLELSESRKSTQIGGAVLEGIAKDFIREFLPAGFGLKSGLIFDAQNKRTSPQIDGIIYGGVALLEFSDVVVVEKEQVKAILEVKSWIDTPNIFGAKSG
;
A
#
# COMPACT_ATOMS: atom_id res chain seq x y z
N MET A 1 38.06 -7.23 4.67
CA MET A 1 37.13 -7.12 5.80
C MET A 1 35.86 -6.35 5.42
N GLU A 2 35.95 -5.08 5.01
CA GLU A 2 34.76 -4.28 4.65
C GLU A 2 33.95 -4.85 3.46
N ASN A 3 34.62 -5.23 2.36
CA ASN A 3 33.95 -5.83 1.20
C ASN A 3 33.25 -7.16 1.50
N GLU A 4 33.78 -7.91 2.46
CA GLU A 4 33.22 -9.21 2.87
C GLU A 4 31.98 -8.99 3.74
N LEU A 5 32.04 -8.02 4.66
CA LEU A 5 30.89 -7.58 5.45
C LEU A 5 29.75 -7.07 4.58
N TYR A 6 30.01 -6.18 3.61
CA TYR A 6 28.98 -5.66 2.71
C TYR A 6 28.37 -6.77 1.84
N LYS A 7 29.17 -7.72 1.38
CA LYS A 7 28.67 -8.88 0.62
C LYS A 7 27.75 -9.75 1.48
N THR A 8 28.16 -10.08 2.70
CA THR A 8 27.35 -10.87 3.64
C THR A 8 26.05 -10.15 4.02
N LEU A 9 26.08 -8.85 4.27
CA LEU A 9 24.88 -8.04 4.53
C LEU A 9 23.95 -8.00 3.32
N GLY A 10 24.51 -7.85 2.12
CA GLY A 10 23.78 -7.90 0.85
C GLY A 10 23.07 -9.25 0.66
N ASP A 11 23.80 -10.35 0.83
CA ASP A 11 23.26 -11.70 0.68
C ASP A 11 22.15 -11.98 1.71
N ALA A 12 22.36 -11.59 2.97
CA ALA A 12 21.35 -11.71 4.02
C ALA A 12 20.09 -10.90 3.68
N LYS A 13 20.24 -9.68 3.16
CA LYS A 13 19.09 -8.85 2.76
C LYS A 13 18.34 -9.44 1.57
N CYS A 14 19.07 -9.97 0.57
CA CYS A 14 18.47 -10.68 -0.56
C CYS A 14 17.66 -11.90 -0.10
N GLN A 15 18.16 -12.69 0.85
CA GLN A 15 17.43 -13.82 1.41
C GLN A 15 16.18 -13.39 2.18
N GLU A 16 16.26 -12.30 2.96
CA GLU A 16 15.10 -11.72 3.64
C GLU A 16 14.03 -11.30 2.63
N LEU A 17 14.41 -10.53 1.59
CA LEU A 17 13.49 -10.08 0.54
C LEU A 17 12.85 -11.25 -0.20
N SER A 18 13.62 -12.30 -0.51
CA SER A 18 13.10 -13.51 -1.16
C SER A 18 12.06 -14.21 -0.28
N LYS A 19 12.31 -14.36 1.02
CA LYS A 19 11.34 -14.95 1.97
C LYS A 19 10.06 -14.12 2.08
N LYS A 20 10.17 -12.79 2.14
CA LYS A 20 9.02 -11.88 2.19
C LYS A 20 8.20 -11.95 0.91
N SER A 21 8.85 -11.94 -0.26
CA SER A 21 8.20 -12.12 -1.56
C SER A 21 7.46 -13.46 -1.65
N ASN A 22 8.08 -14.57 -1.23
CA ASN A 22 7.43 -15.88 -1.20
C ASN A 22 6.23 -15.92 -0.23
N THR A 23 6.30 -15.20 0.89
CA THR A 23 5.20 -15.11 1.85
C THR A 23 4.03 -14.33 1.26
N LEU A 24 4.31 -13.19 0.63
CA LEU A 24 3.34 -12.41 -0.12
C LEU A 24 2.64 -13.28 -1.16
N TRP A 25 3.40 -14.00 -1.99
CA TRP A 25 2.83 -14.89 -3.02
C TRP A 25 1.85 -15.91 -2.46
N LYS A 26 2.22 -16.60 -1.37
CA LYS A 26 1.33 -17.57 -0.70
C LYS A 26 0.06 -16.93 -0.14
N MET A 27 0.17 -15.72 0.42
CA MET A 27 -1.00 -14.99 0.93
C MET A 27 -1.95 -14.60 -0.21
N LEU A 28 -1.41 -14.25 -1.38
CA LEU A 28 -2.20 -13.98 -2.58
C LEU A 28 -2.93 -15.23 -3.07
N GLU A 29 -2.26 -16.39 -3.17
CA GLU A 29 -2.89 -17.67 -3.53
C GLU A 29 -4.07 -18.03 -2.62
N LEU A 30 -3.92 -17.81 -1.30
CA LEU A 30 -5.02 -18.06 -0.35
C LEU A 30 -6.23 -17.14 -0.58
N SER A 31 -6.01 -15.93 -1.10
CA SER A 31 -7.09 -14.97 -1.38
C SER A 31 -7.92 -15.34 -2.62
N GLU A 32 -7.35 -16.06 -3.59
CA GLU A 32 -8.02 -16.47 -4.83
C GLU A 32 -9.18 -17.46 -4.59
N SER A 33 -9.14 -18.18 -3.47
CA SER A 33 -10.18 -19.14 -3.10
C SER A 33 -11.53 -18.50 -2.68
N ARG A 34 -11.59 -17.16 -2.58
CA ARG A 34 -12.76 -16.47 -2.05
C ARG A 34 -13.82 -16.23 -3.12
N LYS A 35 -15.04 -16.67 -2.85
CA LYS A 35 -16.21 -16.51 -3.74
C LYS A 35 -16.72 -15.07 -3.86
N SER A 36 -16.33 -14.16 -2.97
CA SER A 36 -16.74 -12.75 -2.98
C SER A 36 -15.60 -11.86 -3.45
N THR A 37 -15.82 -11.16 -4.55
CA THR A 37 -14.87 -10.19 -5.14
C THR A 37 -14.53 -9.06 -4.18
N GLN A 38 -15.51 -8.56 -3.41
CA GLN A 38 -15.30 -7.50 -2.43
C GLN A 38 -14.38 -7.95 -1.29
N ILE A 39 -14.62 -9.16 -0.76
CA ILE A 39 -13.79 -9.71 0.32
C ILE A 39 -12.38 -10.02 -0.21
N GLY A 40 -12.27 -10.53 -1.44
CA GLY A 40 -10.99 -10.74 -2.12
C GLY A 40 -10.19 -9.44 -2.24
N GLY A 41 -10.82 -8.37 -2.74
CA GLY A 41 -10.20 -7.05 -2.88
C GLY A 41 -9.68 -6.50 -1.55
N ALA A 42 -10.50 -6.48 -0.50
CA ALA A 42 -10.09 -5.98 0.81
C ALA A 42 -8.91 -6.77 1.41
N VAL A 43 -8.84 -8.08 1.17
CA VAL A 43 -7.73 -8.92 1.60
C VAL A 43 -6.45 -8.60 0.81
N LEU A 44 -6.56 -8.45 -0.51
CA LEU A 44 -5.43 -8.06 -1.36
C LEU A 44 -4.86 -6.69 -0.97
N GLU A 45 -5.74 -5.71 -0.73
CA GLU A 45 -5.36 -4.39 -0.23
C GLU A 45 -4.64 -4.47 1.12
N GLY A 46 -5.17 -5.27 2.05
CA GLY A 46 -4.56 -5.50 3.36
C GLY A 46 -3.14 -6.07 3.24
N ILE A 47 -2.99 -7.16 2.49
CA ILE A 47 -1.71 -7.83 2.24
C ILE A 47 -0.71 -6.86 1.61
N ALA A 48 -1.13 -6.10 0.59
CA ALA A 48 -0.25 -5.14 -0.09
C ALA A 48 0.21 -4.03 0.87
N LYS A 49 -0.70 -3.45 1.65
CA LYS A 49 -0.37 -2.40 2.63
C LYS A 49 0.58 -2.90 3.72
N ASP A 50 0.33 -4.11 4.24
CA ASP A 50 1.17 -4.71 5.28
C ASP A 50 2.59 -4.94 4.75
N PHE A 51 2.71 -5.50 3.54
CA PHE A 51 4.01 -5.67 2.88
C PHE A 51 4.75 -4.35 2.69
N ILE A 52 4.08 -3.30 2.17
CA ILE A 52 4.71 -1.99 1.93
C ILE A 52 5.13 -1.33 3.25
N ARG A 53 4.31 -1.43 4.31
CA ARG A 53 4.62 -0.84 5.63
C ARG A 53 5.95 -1.31 6.19
N GLU A 54 6.36 -2.55 5.91
CA GLU A 54 7.65 -3.09 6.38
C GLU A 54 8.87 -2.35 5.82
N PHE A 55 8.70 -1.59 4.74
CA PHE A 55 9.77 -0.85 4.07
C PHE A 55 9.67 0.66 4.26
N LEU A 56 8.62 1.15 4.93
CA LEU A 56 8.46 2.57 5.16
C LEU A 56 9.40 3.05 6.28
N PRO A 57 10.04 4.22 6.11
CA PRO A 57 10.79 4.84 7.19
C PRO A 57 9.88 5.18 8.37
N ALA A 58 10.48 5.28 9.57
CA ALA A 58 9.78 5.76 10.74
C ALA A 58 9.16 7.16 10.50
N GLY A 59 7.96 7.39 11.03
CA GLY A 59 7.22 8.64 10.87
C GLY A 59 6.34 8.72 9.62
N PHE A 60 6.37 7.70 8.76
CA PHE A 60 5.41 7.55 7.66
C PHE A 60 4.29 6.58 8.04
N GLY A 61 3.06 6.95 7.74
CA GLY A 61 1.88 6.10 7.84
C GLY A 61 1.49 5.53 6.47
N LEU A 62 0.80 4.37 6.50
CA LEU A 62 0.14 3.80 5.32
C LEU A 62 -1.21 3.18 5.70
N LYS A 63 -2.29 3.84 5.29
CA LYS A 63 -3.70 3.43 5.51
C LYS A 63 -4.56 3.78 4.30
N SER A 64 -5.71 3.13 4.17
CA SER A 64 -6.73 3.57 3.21
C SER A 64 -7.40 4.83 3.71
N GLY A 65 -8.10 5.57 2.84
CA GLY A 65 -8.99 6.63 3.30
C GLY A 65 -9.09 7.80 2.35
N LEU A 66 -9.13 9.01 2.91
CA LEU A 66 -9.48 10.23 2.17
C LEU A 66 -8.38 11.27 2.30
N ILE A 67 -8.18 12.04 1.22
CA ILE A 67 -7.32 13.20 1.19
C ILE A 67 -8.23 14.43 1.18
N PHE A 68 -8.10 15.27 2.20
CA PHE A 68 -8.74 16.56 2.28
C PHE A 68 -7.82 17.62 1.65
N ASP A 69 -8.39 18.62 0.99
CA ASP A 69 -7.71 19.84 0.54
C ASP A 69 -8.40 21.02 1.24
N ALA A 70 -7.77 21.50 2.32
CA ALA A 70 -8.34 22.54 3.15
C ALA A 70 -8.52 23.89 2.42
N GLN A 71 -7.65 24.19 1.45
CA GLN A 71 -7.68 25.43 0.68
C GLN A 71 -8.90 25.47 -0.24
N ASN A 72 -9.15 24.36 -0.94
CA ASN A 72 -10.23 24.25 -1.93
C ASN A 72 -11.52 23.66 -1.35
N LYS A 73 -11.50 23.22 -0.09
CA LYS A 73 -12.62 22.54 0.60
C LYS A 73 -13.13 21.34 -0.19
N ARG A 74 -12.20 20.51 -0.68
CA ARG A 74 -12.51 19.30 -1.46
C ARG A 74 -11.95 18.06 -0.77
N THR A 75 -12.55 16.93 -1.10
CA THR A 75 -12.11 15.61 -0.64
C THR A 75 -11.91 14.71 -1.84
N SER A 76 -10.88 13.87 -1.81
CA SER A 76 -10.67 12.83 -2.82
C SER A 76 -11.75 11.75 -2.75
N PRO A 77 -11.89 10.91 -3.80
CA PRO A 77 -12.42 9.56 -3.62
C PRO A 77 -11.65 8.79 -2.54
N GLN A 78 -12.20 7.65 -2.10
CA GLN A 78 -11.47 6.73 -1.25
C GLN A 78 -10.26 6.18 -2.00
N ILE A 79 -9.11 6.20 -1.34
CA ILE A 79 -7.83 5.70 -1.84
C ILE A 79 -7.48 4.42 -1.09
N ASP A 80 -7.09 3.36 -1.82
CA ASP A 80 -6.75 2.06 -1.24
C ASP A 80 -5.54 2.13 -0.31
N GLY A 81 -4.55 2.97 -0.63
CA GLY A 81 -3.42 3.25 0.26
C GLY A 81 -2.88 4.67 0.10
N ILE A 82 -2.79 5.39 1.22
CA ILE A 82 -2.18 6.72 1.30
C ILE A 82 -0.91 6.59 2.12
N ILE A 83 0.24 6.91 1.51
CA ILE A 83 1.49 7.11 2.26
C ILE A 83 1.55 8.57 2.67
N TYR A 84 1.60 8.84 3.97
CA TYR A 84 1.57 10.19 4.53
C TYR A 84 2.61 10.35 5.64
N GLY A 85 2.99 11.60 5.91
CA GLY A 85 3.85 11.96 7.04
C GLY A 85 3.14 12.91 8.01
N GLY A 86 3.52 12.83 9.29
CA GLY A 86 2.94 13.66 10.35
C GLY A 86 1.63 13.09 10.91
N VAL A 87 0.91 13.92 11.68
CA VAL A 87 -0.32 13.52 12.39
C VAL A 87 -1.53 13.71 11.48
N ALA A 88 -2.29 12.65 11.24
CA ALA A 88 -3.51 12.70 10.43
C ALA A 88 -4.57 13.63 11.05
N LEU A 89 -5.47 14.15 10.20
CA LEU A 89 -6.62 14.95 10.66
C LEU A 89 -7.63 14.09 11.43
N LEU A 90 -7.80 12.85 10.98
CA LEU A 90 -8.61 11.84 11.65
C LEU A 90 -8.00 10.46 11.38
N GLU A 91 -7.90 9.64 12.42
CA GLU A 91 -7.31 8.31 12.32
C GLU A 91 -8.17 7.28 13.03
N PHE A 92 -8.57 6.24 12.29
CA PHE A 92 -9.16 5.02 12.83
C PHE A 92 -8.16 3.86 12.67
N SER A 93 -8.56 2.65 13.07
CA SER A 93 -7.74 1.44 12.98
C SER A 93 -7.15 1.22 11.59
N ASP A 94 -7.97 1.35 10.56
CA ASP A 94 -7.76 0.88 9.20
C ASP A 94 -7.88 1.99 8.16
N VAL A 95 -8.54 3.10 8.51
CA VAL A 95 -8.77 4.25 7.65
C VAL A 95 -8.22 5.56 8.24
N VAL A 96 -7.85 6.49 7.36
CA VAL A 96 -7.29 7.79 7.72
C VAL A 96 -7.90 8.92 6.88
N VAL A 97 -7.97 10.12 7.46
CA VAL A 97 -8.16 11.36 6.72
C VAL A 97 -6.92 12.22 6.92
N VAL A 98 -6.29 12.62 5.82
CA VAL A 98 -5.06 13.43 5.84
C VAL A 98 -5.24 14.70 5.02
N GLU A 99 -4.47 15.73 5.34
CA GLU A 99 -4.31 16.89 4.48
C GLU A 99 -3.48 16.49 3.25
N LYS A 100 -3.84 17.00 2.07
CA LYS A 100 -3.07 16.92 0.82
C LYS A 100 -1.57 17.22 1.00
N GLU A 101 -1.18 18.22 1.81
CA GLU A 101 0.24 18.52 2.05
C GLU A 101 1.01 17.41 2.80
N GLN A 102 0.29 16.54 3.52
CA GLN A 102 0.86 15.41 4.25
C GLN A 102 1.12 14.21 3.34
N VAL A 103 0.43 14.13 2.21
CA VAL A 103 0.50 13.01 1.26
C VAL A 103 1.86 12.97 0.57
N LYS A 104 2.42 11.76 0.46
CA LYS A 104 3.72 11.47 -0.15
C LYS A 104 3.57 10.59 -1.38
N ALA A 105 2.61 9.66 -1.33
CA ALA A 105 2.18 8.86 -2.46
C ALA A 105 0.76 8.31 -2.23
N ILE A 106 0.11 7.90 -3.31
CA ILE A 106 -1.15 7.16 -3.29
C ILE A 106 -0.97 5.84 -4.04
N LEU A 107 -1.74 4.83 -3.65
CA LEU A 107 -1.73 3.49 -4.19
C LEU A 107 -3.18 3.09 -4.49
N GLU A 108 -3.38 2.56 -5.69
CA GLU A 108 -4.58 1.81 -6.08
C GLU A 108 -4.18 0.33 -6.18
N VAL A 109 -4.92 -0.56 -5.54
CA VAL A 109 -4.60 -1.99 -5.50
C VAL A 109 -5.65 -2.76 -6.30
N LYS A 110 -5.21 -3.43 -7.36
CA LYS A 110 -6.05 -4.29 -8.20
C LYS A 110 -5.41 -5.66 -8.32
N SER A 111 -6.26 -6.68 -8.52
CA SER A 111 -5.80 -8.05 -8.78
C SER A 111 -5.12 -8.21 -10.13
N TRP A 112 -5.41 -7.32 -11.09
CA TRP A 112 -4.89 -7.36 -12.46
C TRP A 112 -4.56 -5.95 -12.96
N ILE A 113 -3.50 -5.85 -13.75
CA ILE A 113 -3.11 -4.63 -14.43
C ILE A 113 -3.70 -4.66 -15.85
N ASP A 114 -4.68 -3.82 -16.10
CA ASP A 114 -5.27 -3.62 -17.43
C ASP A 114 -5.52 -2.12 -17.70
N THR A 115 -5.78 -1.76 -18.96
CA THR A 115 -5.97 -0.36 -19.37
C THR A 115 -7.10 0.33 -18.60
N PRO A 116 -8.28 -0.28 -18.39
CA PRO A 116 -9.33 0.29 -17.52
C PRO A 116 -8.90 0.52 -16.07
N ASN A 117 -8.10 -0.38 -15.49
CA ASN A 117 -7.62 -0.24 -14.11
C ASN A 117 -6.54 0.84 -13.97
N ILE A 118 -5.79 1.14 -15.04
CA ILE A 118 -4.77 2.19 -15.05
C ILE A 118 -5.40 3.57 -15.30
N PHE A 119 -6.29 3.68 -16.28
CA PHE A 119 -6.78 4.98 -16.77
C PHE A 119 -8.25 5.27 -16.42
N GLY A 120 -8.94 4.32 -15.79
CA GLY A 120 -10.39 4.34 -15.63
C GLY A 120 -11.13 3.77 -16.84
N ALA A 121 -12.38 3.36 -16.64
CA ALA A 121 -13.26 2.96 -17.73
C ALA A 121 -13.53 4.18 -18.65
N LYS A 122 -13.45 3.99 -19.97
CA LYS A 122 -13.90 5.00 -20.93
C LYS A 122 -15.39 5.26 -20.70
N SER A 123 -15.74 6.45 -20.23
CA SER A 123 -17.11 6.94 -20.26
C SER A 123 -17.49 7.20 -21.72
N GLY A 124 -18.26 6.27 -22.30
CA GLY A 124 -18.93 6.43 -23.59
C GLY A 124 -20.32 7.03 -23.44
#